data_AF-A0A1C5PJK0-F1
#
_entry.id   AF-A0A1C5PJK0-F1
#
_cell.length_a   1.000
_cell.length_b   1.000
_cell.length_c   1.000
_cell.angle_alpha   90.00
_cell.angle_beta   90.00
_cell.angle_gamma   90.00
#
_symmetry.space_group_name_H-M   'P 1'
#
loop_
_entity.id
_entity.type
_entity.pdbx_description
1 polymer ?
#
loop_
_entity_poly.entity_id
_entity_poly.type
_entity_poly.pdbx_seq_one_letter_code
_entity_poly.pdbx_strand_id
1 'polypeptide(L)'
;MEEIENSGLGPYYIDHTVGIWPQAAGGVPFNACEFQSKGDPITDLFEDLAAEQKARSTYDNILRVVKNIPEVADPIRFLRAREVVHFQRFGEALRSVQEQLDAKNFYAFNPSFDAPCKASCEE
;
A
#
# COMPACT_ATOMS: atom_id res chain seq x y z
N MET A 1 19.82 -17.95 -20.44
CA MET A 1 20.17 -18.88 -19.34
C MET A 1 21.30 -18.33 -18.50
N GLU A 2 22.45 -17.97 -19.09
CA GLU A 2 23.59 -17.40 -18.35
C GLU A 2 23.24 -16.17 -17.48
N GLU A 3 22.38 -15.26 -17.95
CA GLU A 3 21.93 -14.10 -17.17
C GLU A 3 21.05 -14.49 -15.94
N ILE A 4 20.22 -15.52 -16.08
CA ILE A 4 19.35 -16.03 -14.99
C ILE A 4 20.21 -16.71 -13.92
N GLU A 5 21.24 -17.44 -14.35
CA GLU A 5 22.20 -18.10 -13.45
C GLU A 5 23.04 -17.06 -12.70
N ASN A 6 23.54 -16.02 -13.39
CA ASN A 6 24.35 -14.97 -12.78
C ASN A 6 23.56 -13.99 -11.90
N SER A 7 22.25 -13.84 -12.11
CA SER A 7 21.39 -12.92 -11.32
C SER A 7 20.87 -13.51 -10.01
N GLY A 8 21.07 -14.82 -9.77
CA GLY A 8 20.51 -15.51 -8.60
C GLY A 8 19.02 -15.86 -8.74
N LEU A 9 18.41 -15.66 -9.92
CA LEU A 9 17.01 -16.02 -10.21
C LEU A 9 16.82 -17.48 -10.65
N GLY A 10 17.89 -18.28 -10.65
CA GLY A 10 17.84 -19.71 -10.96
C GLY A 10 16.73 -20.48 -10.22
N PRO A 11 16.61 -20.38 -8.88
CA PRO A 11 15.52 -21.03 -8.14
C PRO A 11 14.12 -20.61 -8.61
N TYR A 12 13.90 -19.31 -8.82
CA TYR A 12 12.61 -18.81 -9.32
C TYR A 12 12.28 -19.39 -10.71
N TYR A 13 13.25 -19.45 -11.61
CA TYR A 13 13.06 -20.01 -12.95
C TYR A 13 12.77 -21.52 -12.92
N ILE A 14 13.38 -22.27 -12.02
CA ILE A 14 13.11 -23.71 -11.85
C ILE A 14 11.65 -23.93 -11.47
N ASP A 15 11.14 -23.15 -10.52
CA ASP A 15 9.78 -23.34 -9.99
C ASP A 15 8.70 -22.74 -10.89
N HIS A 16 9.00 -21.62 -11.58
CA HIS A 16 7.98 -20.80 -12.24
C HIS A 16 8.31 -20.44 -13.70
N THR A 17 9.48 -20.82 -14.21
CA THR A 17 9.99 -20.42 -15.53
C THR A 17 9.98 -18.89 -15.70
N VAL A 18 9.27 -18.36 -16.69
CA VAL A 18 9.02 -16.91 -16.89
C VAL A 18 7.62 -16.50 -16.44
N GLY A 19 6.89 -17.40 -15.78
CA GLY A 19 5.56 -17.14 -15.24
C GLY A 19 5.60 -16.11 -14.11
N ILE A 20 4.51 -15.37 -13.96
CA ILE A 20 4.31 -14.47 -12.83
C ILE A 20 3.84 -15.30 -11.64
N TRP A 21 4.69 -15.41 -10.62
CA TRP A 21 4.35 -15.95 -9.32
C TRP A 21 4.50 -14.82 -8.27
N PRO A 22 3.40 -14.28 -7.73
CA PRO A 22 3.47 -13.11 -6.85
C PRO A 22 4.20 -13.40 -5.53
N GLN A 23 5.34 -12.76 -5.37
CA GLN A 23 6.14 -12.79 -4.15
C GLN A 23 6.88 -11.47 -3.94
N ALA A 24 7.28 -11.19 -2.71
CA ALA A 24 8.22 -10.10 -2.42
C ALA A 24 9.63 -10.44 -2.95
N ALA A 25 10.48 -9.42 -3.13
CA ALA A 25 11.87 -9.58 -3.56
C ALA A 25 12.69 -10.52 -2.65
N GLY A 26 12.29 -10.67 -1.38
CA GLY A 26 12.91 -11.58 -0.41
C GLY A 26 12.38 -13.02 -0.44
N GLY A 27 11.51 -13.38 -1.38
CA GLY A 27 10.99 -14.75 -1.50
C GLY A 27 9.70 -15.04 -0.73
N VAL A 28 9.06 -14.02 -0.15
CA VAL A 28 7.83 -14.21 0.65
C VAL A 28 6.63 -14.29 -0.28
N PRO A 29 5.86 -15.40 -0.29
CA PRO A 29 4.68 -15.54 -1.14
C PRO A 29 3.59 -14.55 -0.74
N PHE A 30 2.95 -13.93 -1.73
CA PHE A 30 1.77 -13.11 -1.49
C PHE A 30 0.65 -13.96 -0.87
N ASN A 31 0.05 -13.48 0.22
CA ASN A 31 -1.02 -14.18 0.92
C ASN A 31 -1.96 -13.19 1.64
N ALA A 32 -2.98 -13.70 2.32
CA ALA A 32 -4.02 -12.88 2.93
C ALA A 32 -3.53 -12.01 4.12
N CYS A 33 -2.36 -12.28 4.69
CA CYS A 33 -1.80 -11.49 5.79
C CYS A 33 -1.42 -10.06 5.37
N GLU A 34 -1.29 -9.79 4.07
CA GLU A 34 -1.02 -8.44 3.56
C GLU A 34 -2.25 -7.51 3.66
N PHE A 35 -3.44 -8.03 3.96
CA PHE A 35 -4.66 -7.25 4.15
C PHE A 35 -4.96 -7.04 5.65
N GLN A 36 -4.54 -5.90 6.19
CA GLN A 36 -4.79 -5.53 7.59
C GLN A 36 -6.11 -4.75 7.74
N SER A 37 -7.24 -5.41 7.46
CA SER A 37 -8.58 -4.83 7.58
C SER A 37 -9.31 -5.30 8.84
N LYS A 38 -9.97 -4.38 9.54
CA LYS A 38 -10.66 -4.61 10.82
C LYS A 38 -12.12 -4.17 10.82
N GLY A 39 -12.58 -3.45 9.80
CA GLY A 39 -13.96 -2.97 9.73
C GLY A 39 -14.25 -1.77 10.66
N ASP A 40 -13.19 -1.17 11.21
CA ASP A 40 -13.24 0.13 11.87
C ASP A 40 -12.57 1.13 10.92
N PRO A 41 -13.28 2.18 10.46
CA PRO A 41 -12.78 3.07 9.44
C PRO A 41 -11.60 3.92 9.93
N ILE A 42 -11.47 4.19 11.23
CA ILE A 42 -10.27 4.86 11.77
C ILE A 42 -9.08 3.92 11.64
N THR A 43 -9.24 2.69 12.10
CA THR A 43 -8.17 1.67 12.07
C THR A 43 -7.73 1.39 10.63
N ASP A 44 -8.69 1.18 9.74
CA ASP A 44 -8.44 0.83 8.35
C ASP A 44 -7.79 1.99 7.58
N LEU A 45 -8.23 3.25 7.80
CA LEU A 45 -7.59 4.42 7.17
C LEU A 45 -6.16 4.68 7.69
N PHE A 46 -5.87 4.35 8.95
CA PHE A 46 -4.48 4.41 9.45
C PHE A 46 -3.60 3.35 8.81
N GLU A 47 -4.11 2.14 8.58
CA GLU A 47 -3.39 1.12 7.83
C GLU A 47 -3.14 1.57 6.39
N ASP A 48 -4.15 2.13 5.71
CA ASP A 48 -4.01 2.63 4.34
C ASP A 48 -2.92 3.71 4.26
N LEU A 49 -2.92 4.67 5.19
CA LEU A 49 -1.86 5.69 5.29
C LEU A 49 -0.46 5.07 5.47
N ALA A 50 -0.34 4.05 6.31
CA ALA A 50 0.92 3.35 6.53
C ALA A 50 1.34 2.56 5.29
N ALA A 51 0.40 1.92 4.60
CA ALA A 51 0.62 1.18 3.37
C ALA A 51 1.22 2.07 2.28
N GLU A 52 0.63 3.22 2.00
CA GLU A 52 1.13 4.11 0.93
C GLU A 52 2.51 4.70 1.26
N GLN A 53 2.84 4.93 2.53
CA GLN A 53 4.19 5.34 2.93
C GLN A 53 5.23 4.23 2.77
N LYS A 54 4.86 2.98 3.10
CA LYS A 54 5.71 1.79 2.87
C LYS A 54 5.93 1.59 1.37
N ALA A 55 4.89 1.70 0.55
CA ALA A 55 4.95 1.60 -0.91
C ALA A 55 5.83 2.71 -1.53
N ARG A 56 5.57 3.98 -1.20
CA ARG A 56 6.39 5.13 -1.64
C ARG A 56 7.88 4.94 -1.34
N SER A 57 8.20 4.51 -0.12
CA SER A 57 9.59 4.25 0.30
C SER A 57 10.22 3.09 -0.47
N THR A 58 9.43 2.06 -0.77
CA THR A 58 9.86 0.92 -1.59
C THR A 58 10.16 1.36 -3.02
N TYR A 59 9.31 2.20 -3.62
CA TYR A 59 9.58 2.78 -4.94
C TYR A 59 10.83 3.67 -4.97
N ASP A 60 11.07 4.46 -3.91
CA ASP A 60 12.34 5.19 -3.78
C ASP A 60 13.54 4.23 -3.81
N ASN A 61 13.45 3.07 -3.17
CA ASN A 61 14.52 2.06 -3.16
C ASN A 61 14.70 1.43 -4.55
N ILE A 62 13.62 1.05 -5.23
CA ILE A 62 13.65 0.52 -6.59
C ILE A 62 14.32 1.53 -7.54
N LEU A 63 13.92 2.80 -7.48
CA LEU A 63 14.47 3.86 -8.34
C LEU A 63 15.97 4.10 -8.12
N ARG A 64 16.54 3.77 -6.95
CA ARG A 64 18.00 3.83 -6.74
C ARG A 64 18.74 2.77 -7.55
N VAL A 65 18.10 1.63 -7.83
CA VAL A 65 18.70 0.51 -8.56
C VAL A 65 18.46 0.64 -10.07
N VAL A 66 17.25 1.03 -10.48
CA VAL A 66 16.82 0.97 -11.89
C VAL A 66 16.81 2.32 -12.60
N LYS A 67 17.39 3.37 -12.02
CA LYS A 67 17.30 4.77 -12.52
C LYS A 67 17.61 4.93 -14.01
N ASN A 68 18.56 4.12 -14.51
CA ASN A 68 19.08 4.16 -15.87
C ASN A 68 18.36 3.22 -16.85
N ILE A 69 17.25 2.60 -16.43
CA ILE A 69 16.43 1.67 -17.22
C ILE A 69 15.04 2.32 -17.38
N PRO A 70 14.84 3.22 -18.36
CA PRO A 70 13.62 4.03 -18.47
C PRO A 70 12.33 3.20 -18.49
N GLU A 71 12.34 2.06 -19.17
CA GLU A 71 11.23 1.13 -19.31
C GLU A 71 10.74 0.55 -17.97
N VAL A 72 11.60 0.54 -16.94
CA VAL A 72 11.23 0.17 -15.57
C VAL A 72 11.04 1.40 -14.70
N ALA A 73 11.91 2.42 -14.82
CA ALA A 73 11.92 3.56 -13.93
C ALA A 73 10.71 4.49 -14.13
N ASP A 74 10.23 4.70 -15.35
CA ASP A 74 9.13 5.63 -15.63
C ASP A 74 7.79 5.18 -15.03
N PRO A 75 7.36 3.91 -15.18
CA PRO A 75 6.20 3.40 -14.45
C PRO A 75 6.33 3.58 -12.93
N ILE A 76 7.52 3.31 -12.37
CA ILE A 76 7.75 3.43 -10.93
C ILE A 76 7.68 4.90 -10.46
N ARG A 77 8.16 5.86 -11.26
CA ARG A 77 8.00 7.31 -10.96
C ARG A 77 6.54 7.72 -10.93
N PHE A 78 5.74 7.21 -11.88
CA PHE A 78 4.31 7.45 -11.91
C PHE A 78 3.62 6.88 -10.67
N LEU A 79 3.85 5.60 -10.34
CA LEU A 79 3.27 4.95 -9.17
C LEU A 79 3.66 5.68 -7.88
N ARG A 80 4.94 6.03 -7.71
CA ARG A 80 5.43 6.80 -6.57
C ARG A 80 4.71 8.14 -6.39
N ALA A 81 4.43 8.86 -7.49
CA ALA A 81 3.68 10.11 -7.42
C ALA A 81 2.23 9.88 -6.99
N ARG A 82 1.63 8.76 -7.41
CA ARG A 82 0.29 8.33 -6.99
C ARG A 82 0.24 8.01 -5.50
N GLU A 83 1.25 7.35 -4.93
CA GLU A 83 1.29 7.08 -3.48
C GLU A 83 1.19 8.34 -2.62
N VAL A 84 1.80 9.45 -3.08
CA VAL A 84 1.69 10.74 -2.37
C VAL A 84 0.25 11.24 -2.40
N VAL A 85 -0.43 11.11 -3.55
CA VAL A 85 -1.83 11.48 -3.70
C VAL A 85 -2.72 10.58 -2.85
N HIS A 86 -2.52 9.26 -2.89
CA HIS A 86 -3.27 8.30 -2.10
C HIS A 86 -3.14 8.57 -0.60
N PHE A 87 -1.90 8.76 -0.11
CA PHE A 87 -1.65 9.15 1.28
C PHE A 87 -2.41 10.44 1.67
N GLN A 88 -2.39 11.46 0.82
CA GLN A 88 -3.12 12.71 1.07
C GLN A 88 -4.63 12.48 1.12
N ARG A 89 -5.19 11.71 0.18
CA ARG A 89 -6.63 11.43 0.13
C ARG A 89 -7.11 10.58 1.31
N PHE A 90 -6.35 9.56 1.72
CA PHE A 90 -6.66 8.81 2.94
C PHE A 90 -6.57 9.69 4.19
N GLY A 91 -5.63 10.63 4.24
CA GLY A 91 -5.51 11.58 5.34
C GLY A 91 -6.68 12.57 5.40
N GLU A 92 -7.16 13.04 4.25
CA GLU A 92 -8.38 13.84 4.14
C GLU A 92 -9.60 13.04 4.62
N ALA A 93 -9.77 11.80 4.15
CA ALA A 93 -10.85 10.91 4.57
C ALA A 93 -10.80 10.62 6.08
N LEU A 94 -9.62 10.34 6.63
CA LEU A 94 -9.43 10.11 8.06
C LEU A 94 -9.86 11.34 8.86
N ARG A 95 -9.44 12.54 8.44
CA ARG A 95 -9.85 13.78 9.11
C ARG A 95 -11.38 13.94 9.08
N SER A 96 -12.02 13.74 7.93
CA SER A 96 -13.48 13.83 7.82
C SER A 96 -14.22 12.84 8.71
N VAL A 97 -13.72 11.61 8.86
CA VAL A 97 -14.28 10.62 9.79
C VAL A 97 -14.14 11.12 11.23
N GLN A 98 -12.95 11.60 11.60
CA GLN A 98 -12.62 12.02 12.96
C GLN A 98 -13.38 13.29 13.41
N GLU A 99 -13.63 14.24 12.50
CA GLU A 99 -14.39 15.48 12.78
C GLU A 99 -15.85 15.24 13.17
N GLN A 100 -16.41 14.07 12.82
CA GLN A 100 -17.78 13.70 13.17
C GLN A 100 -17.89 12.92 14.48
N LEU A 101 -16.76 12.63 15.13
CA LEU A 101 -16.72 11.93 16.41
C LEU A 101 -16.75 12.90 17.58
N ASP A 102 -17.33 12.44 18.69
CA ASP A 102 -17.25 13.16 19.95
C ASP A 102 -15.80 13.17 20.45
N ALA A 103 -15.19 14.35 20.50
CA ALA A 103 -13.82 14.55 20.97
C ALA A 103 -13.57 14.04 22.41
N LYS A 104 -14.62 13.87 23.22
CA LYS A 104 -14.51 13.29 24.57
C LYS A 104 -14.58 11.76 24.59
N ASN A 105 -15.05 11.12 23.52
CA ASN A 105 -15.36 9.69 23.44
C ASN A 105 -14.87 9.05 22.13
N PHE A 106 -13.75 9.54 21.60
CA PHE A 106 -13.26 9.25 20.26
C PHE A 106 -13.07 7.75 19.93
N TYR A 107 -12.72 6.94 20.93
CA TYR A 107 -12.52 5.48 20.82
C TYR A 107 -13.52 4.68 21.64
N ALA A 108 -14.59 5.29 22.12
CA ALA A 108 -15.58 4.60 22.95
C ALA A 108 -16.41 3.59 22.13
N PHE A 109 -16.48 3.76 20.82
CA PHE A 109 -17.41 3.10 19.91
C PHE A 109 -16.75 2.86 18.54
N ASN A 110 -17.15 1.79 17.83
CA ASN A 110 -16.77 1.66 16.43
C ASN A 110 -17.72 2.53 15.57
N PRO A 111 -17.20 3.54 14.85
CA PRO A 111 -18.04 4.49 14.10
C PRO A 111 -18.71 3.88 12.87
N SER A 112 -18.44 2.64 12.50
CA SER A 112 -19.22 1.90 11.48
C SER A 112 -20.48 1.24 12.03
N PHE A 113 -20.57 0.98 13.35
CA PHE A 113 -21.65 0.17 13.92
C PHE A 113 -22.41 0.88 15.04
N ASP A 114 -21.69 1.43 16.01
CA ASP A 114 -22.25 1.87 17.29
C ASP A 114 -22.68 3.34 17.26
N ALA A 115 -22.01 4.14 16.44
CA ALA A 115 -22.29 5.57 16.26
C ALA A 115 -21.98 5.98 14.80
N PRO A 116 -22.83 5.59 13.83
CA PRO A 116 -22.54 5.76 12.40
C PRO A 116 -22.27 7.23 12.04
N CYS A 117 -21.07 7.46 11.50
CA CYS A 117 -20.66 8.74 10.90
C CYS A 117 -21.53 9.06 9.67
N LYS A 118 -21.95 10.31 9.50
CA LYS A 118 -22.85 10.75 8.42
C LYS A 118 -22.14 11.18 7.14
N ALA A 119 -20.81 11.12 7.08
CA ALA A 119 -19.94 11.49 5.94
C ALA A 119 -20.67 11.75 4.61
N SER A 120 -21.17 12.97 4.46
CA SER A 120 -21.68 13.49 3.20
C SER A 120 -20.87 14.72 2.84
N CYS A 121 -20.26 14.72 1.66
CA CYS A 121 -19.98 15.97 1.00
C CYS A 121 -21.35 16.56 0.64
N GLU A 122 -21.78 17.65 1.28
CA GLU A 122 -22.91 18.40 0.75
C GLU A 122 -22.50 18.95 -0.64
N GLU A 123 -23.36 18.73 -1.64
CA GLU A 123 -23.14 19.16 -3.04
C GLU A 123 -23.01 20.68 -3.18
#